data_AF-A0A0V0XD12-F1
#
_entry.id   AF-A0A0V0XD12-F1
#
_cell.length_a   1.000
_cell.length_b   1.000
_cell.length_c   1.000
_cell.angle_alpha   90.00
_cell.angle_beta   90.00
_cell.angle_gamma   90.00
#
_symmetry.space_group_name_H-M   'P 1'
#
loop_
_entity.id
_entity.type
_entity.pdbx_description
1 polymer ?
#
loop_
_entity_poly.entity_id
_entity_poly.type
_entity_poly.pdbx_seq_one_letter_code
_entity_poly.pdbx_strand_id
1 'polypeptide(L)'
;LSAALADCTELKISPTTSAEKQSTQFIECVVCHDKSSGKHYGQFTCEGCKSFFKRSVRRNLTYTCRGNKNCSIDVHHRNQCQYCRLKKCVKMGMRKEGVVHL
;
A
#
# COMPACT_ATOMS: atom_id res chain seq x y z
N LEU A 1 -30.65 44.58 9.00
CA LEU A 1 -30.67 43.10 9.05
C LEU A 1 -30.95 42.61 7.64
N SER A 2 -30.12 41.71 7.12
CA SER A 2 -29.81 41.65 5.68
C SER A 2 -30.99 41.27 4.78
N ALA A 3 -31.09 41.95 3.64
CA ALA A 3 -32.04 41.61 2.59
C ALA A 3 -31.65 40.29 1.91
N ALA A 4 -32.63 39.43 1.68
CA ALA A 4 -32.50 38.32 0.75
C ALA A 4 -32.56 38.84 -0.69
N LEU A 5 -31.68 38.36 -1.56
CA LEU A 5 -31.77 38.57 -3.01
C LEU A 5 -31.99 37.21 -3.68
N ALA A 6 -32.99 37.18 -4.56
CA ALA A 6 -33.15 36.17 -5.62
C ALA A 6 -32.07 36.41 -6.73
N ASP A 7 -31.93 35.70 -7.85
CA ASP A 7 -32.69 34.63 -8.53
C ASP A 7 -31.73 33.96 -9.57
N CYS A 8 -32.04 32.98 -10.43
CA CYS A 8 -33.24 32.18 -10.76
C CYS A 8 -32.81 30.84 -11.42
N THR A 9 -33.78 29.97 -11.74
CA THR A 9 -33.75 28.83 -12.70
C THR A 9 -32.72 27.69 -12.46
N GLU A 10 -32.89 26.43 -12.91
CA GLU A 10 -34.00 25.73 -13.59
C GLU A 10 -34.05 24.25 -13.14
N LEU A 11 -35.20 23.58 -13.35
CA LEU A 11 -35.31 22.11 -13.29
C LEU A 11 -34.42 21.42 -14.34
N LYS A 12 -33.92 20.21 -14.06
CA LYS A 12 -34.08 19.01 -14.95
C LYS A 12 -33.48 17.72 -14.35
N ILE A 13 -34.11 16.61 -14.71
CA ILE A 13 -33.72 15.22 -14.39
C ILE A 13 -32.96 14.62 -15.59
N SER A 14 -31.93 13.80 -15.32
CA SER A 14 -31.28 12.74 -16.15
C SER A 14 -31.31 12.83 -17.70
N PRO A 15 -30.18 12.62 -18.43
CA PRO A 15 -29.52 11.31 -18.43
C PRO A 15 -27.98 11.24 -18.70
N THR A 16 -27.46 10.02 -18.54
CA THR A 16 -26.27 9.36 -19.11
C THR A 16 -25.33 10.15 -20.05
N THR A 17 -24.02 10.22 -19.75
CA THR A 17 -22.92 9.59 -20.55
C THR A 17 -21.50 9.94 -20.04
N SER A 18 -20.62 8.93 -20.03
CA SER A 18 -19.15 8.97 -20.15
C SER A 18 -18.32 10.08 -19.46
N ALA A 19 -17.67 9.72 -18.34
CA ALA A 19 -16.23 9.91 -18.04
C ALA A 19 -15.99 9.95 -16.51
N GLU A 20 -15.95 8.78 -15.87
CA GLU A 20 -15.58 8.69 -14.45
C GLU A 20 -14.13 9.12 -14.24
N LYS A 21 -13.90 10.34 -13.76
CA LYS A 21 -12.62 10.77 -13.19
C LYS A 21 -12.37 9.99 -11.92
N GLN A 22 -11.80 8.79 -12.06
CA GLN A 22 -11.46 7.91 -10.96
C GLN A 22 -10.50 8.62 -10.01
N SER A 23 -10.99 8.99 -8.83
CA SER A 23 -10.17 9.56 -7.78
C SER A 23 -9.15 8.50 -7.35
N THR A 24 -7.87 8.74 -7.65
CA THR A 24 -6.79 7.83 -7.26
C THR A 24 -6.64 7.88 -5.75
N GLN A 25 -7.37 7.03 -5.04
CA GLN A 25 -7.21 6.88 -3.60
C GLN A 25 -5.75 6.51 -3.30
N PHE A 26 -5.14 7.25 -2.39
CA PHE A 26 -3.77 7.00 -1.96
C PHE A 26 -3.75 5.79 -1.03
N ILE A 27 -3.38 4.63 -1.56
CA ILE A 27 -3.24 3.40 -0.78
C ILE A 27 -1.78 3.29 -0.28
N GLU A 28 -1.62 3.04 1.00
CA GLU A 28 -0.31 2.89 1.65
C GLU A 28 0.21 1.45 1.63
N CYS A 29 1.53 1.32 1.71
CA CYS A 29 2.22 0.06 1.89
C CYS A 29 2.03 -0.45 3.32
N VAL A 30 1.26 -1.52 3.52
CA VAL A 30 0.95 -2.11 4.85
C VAL A 30 2.20 -2.49 5.68
N VAL A 31 3.37 -2.58 5.05
CA VAL A 31 4.65 -2.91 5.70
C VAL A 31 5.40 -1.67 6.21
N CYS A 32 5.36 -0.54 5.52
CA CYS A 32 6.23 0.62 5.85
C CYS A 32 5.62 2.00 5.60
N HIS A 33 4.32 2.06 5.25
CA HIS A 33 3.52 3.28 5.01
C HIS A 33 4.02 4.20 3.87
N ASP A 34 5.00 3.75 3.10
CA ASP A 34 5.35 4.30 1.78
C ASP A 34 4.18 4.16 0.78
N LYS A 35 4.15 4.97 -0.28
CA LYS A 35 3.12 4.90 -1.34
C LYS A 35 3.07 3.49 -1.94
N SER A 36 1.88 2.87 -1.97
CA SER A 36 1.71 1.57 -2.63
C SER A 36 1.75 1.73 -4.16
N SER A 37 2.34 0.73 -4.83
CA SER A 37 2.27 0.54 -6.28
C SER A 37 1.21 -0.51 -6.68
N GLY A 38 0.27 -0.84 -5.78
CA GLY A 38 -0.75 -1.87 -5.98
C GLY A 38 -0.54 -3.12 -5.11
N LYS A 39 -1.33 -4.17 -5.40
CA LYS A 39 -1.27 -5.45 -4.68
C LYS A 39 -0.09 -6.30 -5.17
N HIS A 40 0.76 -6.71 -4.24
CA HIS A 40 1.87 -7.64 -4.47
C HIS A 40 1.83 -8.73 -3.40
N TYR A 41 1.95 -10.00 -3.78
CA TYR A 41 1.92 -11.13 -2.85
C TYR A 41 0.68 -11.17 -1.94
N GLY A 42 -0.46 -10.69 -2.45
CA GLY A 42 -1.75 -10.63 -1.74
C GLY A 42 -2.05 -9.33 -1.00
N GLN A 43 -1.09 -8.39 -0.89
CA GLN A 43 -1.25 -7.18 -0.07
C GLN A 43 -0.80 -5.90 -0.78
N PHE A 44 -1.36 -4.76 -0.40
CA PHE A 44 -0.92 -3.46 -0.92
C PHE A 44 0.46 -3.08 -0.36
N THR A 45 1.46 -3.02 -1.25
CA THR A 45 2.84 -2.66 -0.85
C THR A 45 3.48 -1.69 -1.84
N CYS A 46 4.58 -1.06 -1.44
CA CYS A 46 5.48 -0.34 -2.33
C CYS A 46 6.47 -1.29 -3.03
N GLU A 47 7.08 -0.84 -4.13
CA GLU A 47 8.08 -1.60 -4.89
C GLU A 47 9.27 -2.09 -4.04
N GLY A 48 9.66 -1.32 -3.03
CA GLY A 48 10.74 -1.70 -2.11
C GLY A 48 10.41 -2.93 -1.26
N CYS A 49 9.19 -3.01 -0.72
CA CYS A 49 8.76 -4.16 0.09
C CYS A 49 8.39 -5.38 -0.76
N LYS A 50 7.74 -5.18 -1.92
CA LYS A 50 7.57 -6.19 -2.98
C LYS A 50 8.90 -6.86 -3.35
N SER A 51 9.89 -6.06 -3.74
CA SER A 51 11.19 -6.56 -4.20
C SER A 51 12.02 -7.21 -3.10
N PHE A 52 11.94 -6.68 -1.87
CA PHE A 52 12.54 -7.30 -0.70
C PHE A 52 11.93 -8.69 -0.41
N PHE A 53 10.60 -8.79 -0.37
CA PHE A 53 9.90 -10.05 -0.11
C PHE A 53 10.22 -11.09 -1.20
N LYS A 54 10.16 -10.70 -2.49
CA LYS A 54 10.52 -11.55 -3.63
C LYS A 54 11.91 -12.19 -3.47
N ARG A 55 12.93 -11.39 -3.13
CA ARG A 55 14.31 -11.88 -2.94
C ARG A 55 14.43 -12.80 -1.72
N SER A 56 13.78 -12.43 -0.61
CA SER A 56 13.79 -13.21 0.63
C SER A 56 13.17 -14.59 0.42
N VAL A 57 12.04 -14.65 -0.30
CA VAL A 57 11.33 -15.90 -0.61
C VAL A 57 12.11 -16.75 -1.62
N ARG A 58 12.47 -16.21 -2.80
CA ARG A 58 13.10 -16.99 -3.88
C ARG A 58 14.44 -17.61 -3.47
N ARG A 59 15.21 -16.94 -2.62
CA ARG A 59 16.51 -17.42 -2.11
C ARG A 59 16.42 -18.06 -0.72
N ASN A 60 15.21 -18.25 -0.19
CA ASN A 60 14.93 -18.75 1.16
C ASN A 60 15.81 -18.12 2.26
N LEU A 61 15.96 -16.79 2.24
CA LEU A 61 16.89 -16.06 3.09
C LEU A 61 16.39 -16.02 4.54
N THR A 62 17.22 -16.52 5.45
CA THR A 62 17.08 -16.33 6.89
C THR A 62 17.87 -15.08 7.31
N TYR A 63 17.22 -14.20 8.07
CA TYR A 63 17.85 -12.99 8.62
C TYR A 63 17.91 -13.08 10.14
N THR A 64 18.90 -12.41 10.74
CA THR A 64 19.03 -12.29 12.20
C THR A 64 18.75 -10.85 12.64
N CYS A 65 17.95 -10.66 13.69
CA CYS A 65 17.81 -9.36 14.34
C CYS A 65 18.96 -9.13 15.31
N ARG A 66 19.55 -7.93 15.31
CA ARG A 66 20.59 -7.51 16.28
C ARG A 66 20.02 -6.84 17.54
N GLY A 67 18.70 -6.69 17.62
CA GLY A 67 17.98 -6.12 18.77
C GLY A 67 16.82 -7.03 19.21
N ASN A 68 15.80 -6.44 19.84
CA ASN A 68 14.68 -7.13 20.49
C ASN A 68 13.66 -7.82 19.55
N LYS A 69 13.97 -8.07 18.27
CA LYS A 69 13.08 -8.66 17.26
C LYS A 69 11.77 -7.88 16.99
N ASN A 70 11.67 -6.61 17.44
CA ASN A 70 10.53 -5.70 17.29
C ASN A 70 10.93 -4.30 16.75
N CYS A 71 11.97 -4.21 15.93
CA CYS A 71 12.35 -2.94 15.28
C CYS A 71 11.18 -2.33 14.48
N SER A 72 11.04 -1.01 14.55
CA SER A 72 10.12 -0.24 13.70
C SER A 72 10.46 -0.40 12.21
N ILE A 73 9.42 -0.37 11.37
CA ILE A 73 9.55 -0.49 9.91
C ILE A 73 8.69 0.62 9.29
N ASP A 74 9.38 1.70 8.90
CA ASP A 74 8.87 2.89 8.23
C ASP A 74 9.64 3.15 6.91
N VAL A 75 9.34 4.23 6.20
CA VAL A 75 9.95 4.56 4.89
C VAL A 75 11.49 4.68 4.97
N HIS A 76 12.01 5.26 6.04
CA HIS A 76 13.43 5.61 6.21
C HIS A 76 14.23 4.45 6.81
N HIS A 77 13.67 3.77 7.81
CA HIS A 77 14.38 2.77 8.63
C HIS A 77 14.13 1.31 8.23
N ARG A 78 13.22 1.02 7.29
CA ARG A 78 12.93 -0.34 6.76
C ARG A 78 14.14 -1.16 6.29
N ASN A 79 15.29 -0.54 6.04
CA ASN A 79 16.52 -1.25 5.65
C ASN A 79 17.40 -1.66 6.86
N GLN A 80 17.20 -1.08 8.05
CA GLN A 80 18.05 -1.33 9.24
C GLN A 80 17.93 -2.76 9.79
N CYS A 81 16.74 -3.38 9.72
CA CYS A 81 16.54 -4.75 10.19
C CYS A 81 15.72 -5.59 9.21
N GLN A 82 16.43 -6.37 8.40
CA GLN A 82 15.84 -7.30 7.43
C GLN A 82 14.95 -8.36 8.10
N TYR A 83 15.34 -8.86 9.28
CA TYR A 83 14.50 -9.81 10.05
C TYR A 83 13.14 -9.20 10.41
N CYS A 84 13.12 -8.01 11.04
CA CYS A 84 11.88 -7.36 11.45
C CYS A 84 11.03 -6.97 10.23
N ARG A 85 11.66 -6.58 9.13
CA ARG A 85 10.96 -6.30 7.86
C ARG A 85 10.29 -7.56 7.30
N LEU A 86 11.00 -8.68 7.20
CA LEU A 86 10.43 -9.94 6.68
C LEU A 86 9.34 -10.49 7.59
N LYS A 87 9.57 -10.44 8.91
CA LYS A 87 8.56 -10.75 9.95
C LYS A 87 7.31 -9.90 9.76
N LYS A 88 7.44 -8.58 9.51
CA LYS A 88 6.29 -7.70 9.25
C LYS A 88 5.62 -8.01 7.91
N CYS A 89 6.35 -8.27 6.83
CA CYS A 89 5.77 -8.72 5.55
C CYS A 89 4.83 -9.92 5.73
N VAL A 90 5.31 -10.98 6.40
CA VAL A 90 4.50 -12.18 6.67
C VAL A 90 3.35 -11.88 7.65
N LYS A 91 3.59 -11.11 8.72
CA LYS A 91 2.54 -10.71 9.69
C LYS A 91 1.39 -9.93 9.03
N MET A 92 1.69 -9.09 8.05
CA MET A 92 0.67 -8.35 7.29
C MET A 92 0.02 -9.19 6.18
N GLY A 93 0.36 -10.47 6.04
CA GLY A 93 -0.30 -11.40 5.13
C GLY A 93 0.30 -11.48 3.72
N MET A 94 1.56 -11.07 3.50
CA MET A 94 2.23 -11.33 2.22
C MET A 94 2.54 -12.84 2.07
N ARG A 95 2.10 -13.47 0.96
CA ARG A 95 2.18 -14.92 0.75
C ARG A 95 3.19 -15.33 -0.32
N LYS A 96 3.81 -16.51 -0.13
CA LYS A 96 4.73 -17.12 -1.12
C LYS A 96 4.02 -17.56 -2.41
N GLU A 97 2.74 -17.91 -2.33
CA GLU A 97 1.89 -18.38 -3.45
C GLU A 97 1.89 -17.45 -4.68
N GLY A 98 2.16 -16.15 -4.51
CA GLY A 98 2.31 -15.19 -5.62
C GLY A 98 3.70 -15.18 -6.29
N VAL A 99 4.63 -16.05 -5.90
CA VAL A 99 5.93 -16.26 -6.55
C VAL A 99 5.80 -17.47 -7.46
N VAL A 100 5.50 -17.24 -8.75
CA VAL A 100 5.61 -18.31 -9.76
C VAL A 100 7.06 -18.78 -9.79
N HIS A 101 7.27 -20.06 -9.52
CA HIS A 101 8.57 -20.71 -9.63
C HIS A 101 8.88 -20.96 -11.11
N LEU A 102 9.60 -20.01 -11.71
CA LEU A 102 10.45 -20.20 -12.89
C LEU A 102 11.89 -20.51 -12.43
#